data_AF-A0A7V6BWL5-F1
#
_entry.id   AF-A0A7V6BWL5-F1
#
_cell.length_a   1.000
_cell.length_b   1.000
_cell.length_c   1.000
_cell.angle_alpha   90.00
_cell.angle_beta   90.00
_cell.angle_gamma   90.00
#
_symmetry.space_group_name_H-M   'P 1'
#
loop_
_entity.id
_entity.type
_entity.pdbx_description
1 polymer ?
#
loop_
_entity_poly.entity_id
_entity_poly.type
_entity_poly.pdbx_seq_one_letter_code
_entity_poly.pdbx_strand_id
1 'polypeptide(L)'
;MPAESRFEIIDQGVGKVKENLRGILTATVPFVLSRRKETGGFGATPRLPATIQDTYHALHVLDLARRHGVADSKGHDPATDVQLRSYLDRCRRSLSVGAATTFQMLWCCRTAGLKLEADAVESRVIAGMRTADCLEDWYYWARIPAEVLGRKPTILAEEHRLAAILGRAWRGVDEAWMHMYLQRLFRNSLPQTAPKLIAWFRASQNGDGGFGFFPGTTSFVENCHYGLRALKALGAEPADPEKARRFVTACRTVSGGFGRGLRAAPFLDTTWHAVAALDLLN
;
A
#
# COMPACT_ATOMS: atom_id res chain seq x y z
N MET A 1 -34.87 54.88 -28.72
CA MET A 1 -34.75 53.46 -29.11
C MET A 1 -33.31 53.04 -28.91
N PRO A 2 -33.05 51.81 -28.39
CA PRO A 2 -32.04 51.60 -27.37
C PRO A 2 -30.78 50.84 -27.82
N ALA A 3 -29.81 50.87 -26.91
CA ALA A 3 -28.48 50.28 -26.89
C ALA A 3 -28.28 48.91 -27.55
N GLU A 4 -27.22 48.80 -28.35
CA GLU A 4 -26.61 47.53 -28.72
C GLU A 4 -25.75 47.01 -27.56
N SER A 5 -26.24 45.98 -26.87
CA SER A 5 -25.43 45.18 -25.96
C SER A 5 -24.66 44.13 -26.76
N ARG A 6 -23.33 44.26 -26.82
CA ARG A 6 -22.46 43.14 -27.18
C ARG A 6 -22.41 42.19 -25.99
N PHE A 7 -23.02 41.02 -26.17
CA PHE A 7 -22.82 39.86 -25.31
C PHE A 7 -21.35 39.41 -25.39
N GLU A 8 -20.57 39.68 -24.36
CA GLU A 8 -19.35 38.93 -24.07
C GLU A 8 -19.77 37.52 -23.64
N ILE A 9 -19.44 36.54 -24.48
CA ILE A 9 -19.50 35.13 -24.11
C ILE A 9 -18.34 34.90 -23.14
N ILE A 10 -18.66 34.84 -21.86
CA ILE A 10 -17.74 34.40 -20.80
C ILE A 10 -17.52 32.90 -21.01
N ASP A 11 -16.41 32.54 -21.66
CA ASP A 11 -15.88 31.19 -21.62
C ASP A 11 -15.45 30.89 -20.18
N GLN A 12 -16.37 30.32 -19.39
CA GLN A 12 -16.03 29.77 -18.09
C GLN A 12 -15.17 28.53 -18.31
N GLY A 13 -13.86 28.75 -18.39
CA GLY A 13 -12.86 27.72 -18.25
C GLY A 13 -13.11 26.93 -16.97
N VAL A 14 -13.73 25.76 -17.11
CA VAL A 14 -13.74 24.72 -16.08
C VAL A 14 -12.33 24.15 -16.04
N GLY A 15 -11.42 24.92 -15.44
CA GLY A 15 -10.19 24.38 -14.88
C GLY A 15 -10.61 23.38 -13.83
N LYS A 16 -10.68 22.09 -14.18
CA LYS A 16 -10.75 21.01 -13.21
C LYS A 16 -9.57 21.19 -12.26
N VAL A 17 -9.82 21.77 -11.09
CA VAL A 17 -8.85 21.82 -10.01
C VAL A 17 -8.43 20.38 -9.77
N LYS A 18 -7.20 20.06 -10.17
CA LYS A 18 -6.61 18.74 -9.95
C LYS A 18 -6.64 18.54 -8.44
N GLU A 19 -7.48 17.63 -7.96
CA GLU A 19 -7.65 17.42 -6.52
C GLU A 19 -6.29 16.99 -5.96
N ASN A 20 -5.67 17.86 -5.16
CA ASN A 20 -4.38 17.59 -4.55
C ASN A 20 -4.56 16.44 -3.54
N LEU A 21 -3.60 15.51 -3.49
CA LEU A 21 -3.61 14.36 -2.57
C LEU A 21 -3.86 14.77 -1.11
N ARG A 22 -3.40 15.94 -0.67
CA ARG A 22 -3.71 16.48 0.66
C ARG A 22 -5.22 16.61 0.92
N GLY A 23 -6.00 17.07 -0.08
CA GLY A 23 -7.46 17.16 0.02
C GLY A 23 -8.12 15.78 0.05
N ILE A 24 -7.59 14.84 -0.73
CA ILE A 24 -8.04 13.43 -0.72
C ILE A 24 -7.83 12.83 0.68
N LEU A 25 -6.61 12.93 1.21
CA LEU A 25 -6.24 12.43 2.53
C LEU A 25 -7.08 13.08 3.64
N THR A 26 -7.33 14.39 3.57
CA THR A 26 -8.19 15.11 4.53
C THR A 26 -9.56 14.46 4.68
N ALA A 27 -10.21 14.05 3.58
CA ALA A 27 -11.51 13.37 3.68
C ALA A 27 -11.41 11.84 3.83
N THR A 28 -10.24 11.24 3.65
CA THR A 28 -9.99 9.81 3.95
C THR A 28 -9.72 9.56 5.44
N VAL A 29 -9.11 10.49 6.17
CA VAL A 29 -8.83 10.32 7.60
C VAL A 29 -10.08 10.01 8.43
N PRO A 30 -11.22 10.72 8.29
CA PRO A 30 -12.46 10.39 9.01
C PRO A 30 -12.97 8.96 8.73
N PHE A 31 -12.84 8.49 7.49
CA PHE A 31 -13.17 7.11 7.13
C PHE A 31 -12.34 6.12 7.94
N VAL A 32 -11.02 6.30 7.97
CA VAL A 32 -10.09 5.41 8.68
C VAL A 32 -10.36 5.45 10.19
N LEU A 33 -10.52 6.63 10.77
CA LEU A 33 -10.79 6.79 12.21
C LEU A 33 -12.15 6.17 12.61
N SER A 34 -13.14 6.13 11.72
CA SER A 34 -14.41 5.41 11.97
C SER A 34 -14.23 3.89 12.15
N ARG A 35 -13.08 3.34 11.75
CA ARG A 35 -12.75 1.92 11.87
C ARG A 35 -11.95 1.57 13.12
N ARG A 36 -11.50 2.56 13.88
CA ARG A 36 -10.80 2.37 15.15
C ARG A 36 -11.74 1.77 16.19
N LYS A 37 -11.23 0.86 17.02
CA LYS A 37 -11.95 0.28 18.16
C LYS A 37 -11.52 0.94 19.45
N GLU A 38 -12.40 0.89 20.45
CA GLU A 38 -12.05 1.30 21.82
C GLU A 38 -10.86 0.51 22.36
N THR A 39 -10.74 -0.75 21.93
CA THR A 39 -9.63 -1.62 22.29
C THR A 39 -8.29 -1.24 21.64
N GLY A 40 -8.26 -0.28 20.71
CA GLY A 40 -7.07 0.30 20.11
C GLY A 40 -6.88 0.02 18.61
N GLY A 41 -7.02 -1.25 18.21
CA GLY A 41 -6.84 -1.66 16.81
C GLY A 41 -7.94 -1.17 15.87
N PHE A 42 -7.80 -1.44 14.58
CA PHE A 42 -8.79 -1.11 13.56
C PHE A 42 -9.42 -2.39 12.99
N GLY A 43 -10.68 -2.31 12.58
CA GLY A 43 -11.41 -3.44 11.99
C GLY A 43 -12.06 -3.08 10.65
N ALA A 44 -12.25 -4.09 9.80
CA ALA A 44 -12.77 -3.92 8.44
C ALA A 44 -14.07 -3.12 8.36
N THR A 45 -14.96 -3.23 9.36
CA THR A 45 -16.16 -2.39 9.52
C THR A 45 -16.27 -1.84 10.93
N PRO A 46 -17.10 -0.80 11.19
CA PRO A 46 -17.31 -0.30 12.55
C PRO A 46 -17.76 -1.36 13.56
N ARG A 47 -18.45 -2.42 13.11
CA ARG A 47 -18.99 -3.48 13.97
C ARG A 47 -18.09 -4.71 14.14
N LEU A 48 -17.15 -4.95 13.23
CA LEU A 48 -16.24 -6.09 13.32
C LEU A 48 -15.09 -5.81 14.30
N PRO A 49 -14.52 -6.86 14.94
CA PRO A 49 -13.36 -6.71 15.81
C PRO A 49 -12.14 -6.20 15.04
N ALA A 50 -11.15 -5.72 15.78
CA ALA A 50 -9.91 -5.27 15.19
C ALA A 50 -9.05 -6.44 14.69
N THR A 51 -8.41 -6.27 13.53
CA THR A 51 -7.43 -7.22 12.99
C THR A 51 -6.08 -6.53 12.78
N ILE A 52 -5.01 -7.32 12.73
CA ILE A 52 -3.66 -6.79 12.48
C ILE A 52 -3.54 -6.20 11.09
N GLN A 53 -4.16 -6.83 10.09
CA GLN A 53 -4.16 -6.34 8.72
C GLN A 53 -4.90 -5.00 8.60
N ASP A 54 -6.09 -4.88 9.17
CA ASP A 54 -6.85 -3.63 9.17
C ASP A 54 -6.11 -2.52 9.91
N THR A 55 -5.51 -2.86 11.07
CA THR A 55 -4.68 -1.93 11.86
C THR A 55 -3.48 -1.46 11.06
N TYR A 56 -2.80 -2.36 10.35
CA TYR A 56 -1.67 -2.04 9.49
C TYR A 56 -2.05 -1.05 8.38
N HIS A 57 -3.13 -1.33 7.64
CA HIS A 57 -3.57 -0.44 6.57
C HIS A 57 -4.04 0.92 7.08
N ALA A 58 -4.78 0.94 8.21
CA ALA A 58 -5.22 2.18 8.84
C ALA A 58 -4.03 3.06 9.25
N LEU A 59 -3.04 2.49 9.94
CA LEU A 59 -1.86 3.23 10.38
C LEU A 59 -1.02 3.75 9.21
N HIS A 60 -0.93 3.00 8.11
CA HIS A 60 -0.26 3.45 6.90
C HIS A 60 -0.96 4.65 6.23
N VAL A 61 -2.29 4.65 6.17
CA VAL A 61 -3.05 5.80 5.65
C VAL A 61 -2.85 7.03 6.55
N LEU A 62 -2.90 6.84 7.87
CA LEU A 62 -2.70 7.94 8.83
C LEU A 62 -1.26 8.48 8.78
N ASP A 63 -0.25 7.62 8.64
CA ASP A 63 1.15 8.03 8.43
C ASP A 63 1.30 8.88 7.16
N LEU A 64 0.76 8.40 6.03
CA LEU A 64 0.78 9.14 4.78
C LEU A 64 0.07 10.50 4.92
N ALA A 65 -1.09 10.55 5.58
CA ALA A 65 -1.79 11.80 5.88
C ALA A 65 -0.93 12.80 6.66
N ARG A 66 -0.21 12.34 7.70
CA ARG A 66 0.72 13.20 8.47
C ARG A 66 1.88 13.71 7.62
N ARG A 67 2.49 12.86 6.79
CA ARG A 67 3.58 13.26 5.87
C ARG A 67 3.14 14.34 4.87
N HIS A 68 1.85 14.40 4.55
CA HIS A 68 1.24 15.42 3.69
C HIS A 68 0.61 16.60 4.47
N GLY A 69 0.91 16.75 5.76
CA GLY A 69 0.46 17.89 6.57
C GLY A 69 -1.07 17.94 6.78
N VAL A 70 -1.73 16.78 6.77
CA VAL A 70 -3.12 16.66 7.21
C VAL A 70 -3.11 16.52 8.73
N ALA A 71 -3.52 17.57 9.42
CA ALA A 71 -3.67 17.55 10.86
C ALA A 71 -4.78 16.56 11.23
N ASP A 72 -4.47 15.63 12.14
CA ASP A 72 -5.51 14.83 12.76
C ASP A 72 -6.34 15.77 13.65
N SER A 73 -7.59 16.02 13.27
CA SER A 73 -8.51 16.83 14.06
C SER A 73 -8.75 16.26 15.47
N LYS A 74 -8.32 15.01 15.73
CA LYS A 74 -8.35 14.34 17.03
C LYS A 74 -6.97 14.03 17.63
N GLY A 75 -5.87 14.47 17.01
CA GLY A 75 -4.52 14.32 17.57
C GLY A 75 -4.07 12.89 17.90
N HIS A 76 -4.55 11.86 17.18
CA HIS A 76 -4.12 10.48 17.41
C HIS A 76 -2.74 10.25 16.79
N ASP A 77 -1.72 10.40 17.64
CA ASP A 77 -0.38 9.88 17.38
C ASP A 77 -0.30 8.41 17.83
N PRO A 78 -0.12 7.44 16.92
CA PRO A 78 0.02 6.02 17.23
C PRO A 78 1.14 5.76 18.23
N ALA A 79 2.20 6.58 18.20
CA ALA A 79 3.31 6.45 19.12
C ALA A 79 2.91 6.76 20.57
N THR A 80 1.82 7.49 20.81
CA THR A 80 1.32 7.81 22.17
C THR A 80 0.02 7.08 22.53
N ASP A 81 -0.54 6.29 21.60
CA ASP A 81 -1.82 5.61 21.77
C ASP A 81 -1.68 4.37 22.68
N VAL A 82 -2.08 4.53 23.95
CA VAL A 82 -2.04 3.49 24.99
C VAL A 82 -2.91 2.28 24.63
N GLN A 83 -4.04 2.50 23.96
CA GLN A 83 -4.94 1.40 23.61
C GLN A 83 -4.42 0.60 22.43
N LEU A 84 -3.86 1.27 21.43
CA LEU A 84 -3.17 0.60 20.33
C LEU A 84 -2.00 -0.24 20.85
N ARG A 85 -1.16 0.31 21.73
CA ARG A 85 -0.05 -0.44 22.36
C ARG A 85 -0.56 -1.67 23.12
N SER A 86 -1.62 -1.51 23.90
CA SER A 86 -2.23 -2.61 24.66
C SER A 86 -2.81 -3.70 23.74
N TYR A 87 -3.46 -3.31 22.65
CA TYR A 87 -3.93 -4.24 21.63
C TYR A 87 -2.81 -5.05 20.98
N LEU A 88 -1.74 -4.36 20.54
CA LEU A 88 -0.61 -4.99 19.87
C LEU A 88 0.17 -5.92 20.81
N ASP A 89 0.36 -5.53 22.09
CA ASP A 89 1.03 -6.39 23.05
C ASP A 89 0.23 -7.68 23.35
N ARG A 90 -1.11 -7.59 23.44
CA ARG A 90 -1.97 -8.78 23.54
C ARG A 90 -1.82 -9.68 22.31
N CYS A 91 -1.89 -9.10 21.11
CA CYS A 91 -1.80 -9.89 19.89
C CYS A 91 -0.43 -10.55 19.71
N ARG A 92 0.66 -9.88 20.13
CA ARG A 92 2.02 -10.44 20.10
C ARG A 92 2.16 -11.69 20.98
N ARG A 93 1.43 -11.79 22.09
CA ARG A 93 1.48 -12.92 23.03
C ARG A 93 0.66 -14.13 22.58
N SER A 94 -0.41 -13.92 21.80
CA SER A 94 -1.40 -14.95 21.49
C SER A 94 -1.34 -15.49 20.07
N LEU A 95 -0.67 -14.80 19.14
CA LEU A 95 -0.73 -15.14 17.72
C LEU A 95 0.48 -15.97 17.26
N SER A 96 0.22 -17.22 16.85
CA SER A 96 1.08 -17.93 15.90
C SER A 96 0.70 -17.48 14.49
N VAL A 97 1.60 -16.78 13.80
CA VAL A 97 1.27 -16.03 12.58
C VAL A 97 2.18 -16.36 11.42
N GLY A 98 1.59 -16.42 10.22
CA GLY A 98 2.30 -16.44 8.95
C GLY A 98 3.12 -15.18 8.71
N ALA A 99 3.90 -15.17 7.62
CA ALA A 99 4.87 -14.11 7.35
C ALA A 99 4.22 -12.73 7.22
N ALA A 100 3.11 -12.63 6.47
CA ALA A 100 2.39 -11.38 6.24
C ALA A 100 1.92 -10.73 7.54
N THR A 101 1.21 -11.48 8.38
CA THR A 101 0.71 -10.97 9.66
C THR A 101 1.85 -10.66 10.63
N THR A 102 2.95 -11.44 10.61
CA THR A 102 4.13 -11.13 11.42
C THR A 102 4.75 -9.79 10.99
N PHE A 103 4.94 -9.58 9.70
CA PHE A 103 5.45 -8.32 9.16
C PHE A 103 4.56 -7.14 9.56
N GLN A 104 3.24 -7.26 9.31
CA GLN A 104 2.26 -6.22 9.63
C GLN A 104 2.24 -5.90 11.13
N MET A 105 2.27 -6.94 11.99
CA MET A 105 2.33 -6.78 13.44
C MET A 105 3.56 -5.99 13.88
N LEU A 106 4.75 -6.40 13.43
CA LEU A 106 6.00 -5.78 13.85
C LEU A 106 6.10 -4.33 13.34
N TRP A 107 5.60 -4.07 12.13
CA TRP A 107 5.46 -2.72 11.61
C TRP A 107 4.55 -1.87 12.49
N CYS A 108 3.35 -2.37 12.84
CA CYS A 108 2.43 -1.68 13.76
C CYS A 108 3.05 -1.42 15.13
N CYS A 109 3.76 -2.41 15.71
CA CYS A 109 4.45 -2.25 16.98
C CYS A 109 5.50 -1.13 16.93
N ARG A 110 6.32 -1.09 15.88
CA ARG A 110 7.29 -0.01 15.67
C ARG A 110 6.59 1.35 15.59
N THR A 111 5.54 1.46 14.78
CA THR A 111 4.76 2.69 14.62
C THR A 111 4.07 3.12 15.92
N ALA A 112 3.68 2.18 16.78
CA ALA A 112 3.11 2.45 18.10
C ALA A 112 4.16 2.76 19.18
N GLY A 113 5.45 2.81 18.83
CA GLY A 113 6.54 3.06 19.77
C GLY A 113 6.84 1.89 20.72
N LEU A 114 6.38 0.67 20.40
CA LEU A 114 6.76 -0.52 21.16
C LEU A 114 8.18 -0.93 20.81
N LYS A 115 9.01 -1.14 21.85
CA LYS A 115 10.38 -1.62 21.68
C LYS A 115 10.37 -3.03 21.07
N LEU A 116 11.15 -3.20 20.01
CA LEU A 116 11.39 -4.48 19.37
C LEU A 116 12.79 -4.96 19.76
N GLU A 117 12.89 -6.16 20.31
CA GLU A 117 14.17 -6.81 20.59
C GLU A 117 14.74 -7.34 19.26
N ALA A 118 15.63 -6.56 18.65
CA ALA A 118 16.08 -6.75 17.27
C ALA A 118 16.61 -8.17 17.01
N ASP A 119 17.43 -8.71 17.91
CA ASP A 119 18.06 -10.02 17.73
C ASP A 119 17.04 -11.18 17.80
N ALA A 120 16.01 -11.03 18.63
CA ALA A 120 14.90 -11.99 18.70
C ALA A 120 14.03 -11.93 17.43
N VAL A 121 13.80 -10.71 16.91
CA VAL A 121 13.08 -10.53 15.64
C VAL A 121 13.88 -11.12 14.48
N GLU A 122 15.19 -10.87 14.39
CA GLU A 122 16.05 -11.46 13.36
C GLU A 122 16.09 -12.98 13.43
N SER A 123 16.21 -13.55 14.64
CA SER A 123 16.16 -14.99 14.84
C SER A 123 14.86 -15.59 14.31
N ARG A 124 13.72 -14.92 14.56
CA ARG A 124 12.41 -15.33 14.03
C ARG A 124 12.34 -15.21 12.50
N VAL A 125 12.88 -14.13 11.93
CA VAL A 125 12.95 -13.95 10.47
C VAL A 125 13.75 -15.09 9.83
N ILE A 126 14.94 -15.39 10.35
CA ILE A 126 15.78 -16.49 9.85
C ILE A 126 15.04 -17.83 9.92
N ALA A 127 14.39 -18.12 11.05
CA ALA A 127 13.59 -19.33 11.21
C ALA A 127 12.44 -19.40 10.19
N GLY A 128 11.71 -18.30 10.00
CA GLY A 128 10.61 -18.22 9.05
C GLY A 128 11.05 -18.37 7.59
N MET A 129 12.17 -17.76 7.20
CA MET A 129 12.73 -17.88 5.85
C MET A 129 13.20 -19.32 5.55
N ARG A 130 13.78 -20.01 6.54
CA ARG A 130 14.17 -21.43 6.39
C ARG A 130 12.98 -22.35 6.11
N THR A 131 11.79 -22.01 6.59
CA THR A 131 10.57 -22.81 6.37
C THR A 131 9.71 -22.32 5.21
N ALA A 132 9.94 -21.11 4.69
CA ALA A 132 9.12 -20.50 3.65
C ALA A 132 9.17 -21.26 2.32
N ASP A 133 8.00 -21.57 1.78
CA ASP A 133 7.80 -22.39 0.57
C ASP A 133 7.17 -21.62 -0.62
N CYS A 134 6.66 -20.41 -0.34
CA CYS A 134 6.01 -19.56 -1.33
C CYS A 134 6.64 -18.16 -1.42
N LEU A 135 6.40 -17.49 -2.54
CA LEU A 135 6.93 -16.15 -2.84
C LEU A 135 6.49 -15.11 -1.81
N GLU A 136 5.23 -15.18 -1.38
CA GLU A 136 4.64 -14.23 -0.44
C GLU A 136 5.32 -14.29 0.94
N ASP A 137 5.59 -15.50 1.45
CA ASP A 137 6.30 -15.66 2.72
C ASP A 137 7.72 -15.10 2.66
N TRP A 138 8.47 -15.42 1.59
CA TRP A 138 9.79 -14.85 1.37
C TRP A 138 9.74 -13.33 1.30
N TYR A 139 8.76 -12.77 0.57
CA TYR A 139 8.56 -11.34 0.46
C TYR A 139 8.34 -10.69 1.82
N TYR A 140 7.43 -11.20 2.65
CA TYR A 140 7.15 -10.58 3.95
C TYR A 140 8.27 -10.79 4.98
N TRP A 141 8.90 -11.96 5.02
CA TRP A 141 10.04 -12.18 5.91
C TRP A 141 11.21 -11.25 5.58
N ALA A 142 11.53 -11.12 4.29
CA ALA A 142 12.64 -10.29 3.83
C ALA A 142 12.43 -8.78 4.09
N ARG A 143 11.17 -8.34 4.17
CA ARG A 143 10.82 -6.95 4.48
C ARG A 143 11.03 -6.57 5.93
N ILE A 144 10.98 -7.52 6.87
CA ILE A 144 11.08 -7.21 8.31
C ILE A 144 12.43 -6.55 8.66
N PRO A 145 13.60 -7.11 8.30
CA PRO A 145 14.87 -6.43 8.57
C PRO A 145 14.95 -5.06 7.89
N ALA A 146 14.59 -4.98 6.62
CA ALA A 146 14.74 -3.77 5.81
C ALA A 146 13.80 -2.63 6.23
N GLU A 147 12.53 -2.92 6.47
CA GLU A 147 11.48 -1.92 6.69
C GLU A 147 11.12 -1.75 8.16
N VAL A 148 11.30 -2.79 9.00
CA VAL A 148 10.96 -2.74 10.43
C VAL A 148 12.18 -2.55 11.31
N LEU A 149 13.32 -3.18 11.04
CA LEU A 149 14.54 -2.99 11.84
C LEU A 149 15.47 -1.91 11.27
N GLY A 150 15.32 -1.53 10.00
CA GLY A 150 16.24 -0.61 9.33
C GLY A 150 17.63 -1.21 9.09
N ARG A 151 17.71 -2.54 8.99
CA ARG A 151 18.94 -3.32 8.78
C ARG A 151 18.91 -4.00 7.42
N LYS A 152 20.09 -4.31 6.85
CA LYS A 152 20.14 -5.20 5.70
C LYS A 152 19.74 -6.62 6.16
N PRO A 153 18.90 -7.35 5.42
CA PRO A 153 18.59 -8.71 5.76
C PRO A 153 19.86 -9.56 5.70
N THR A 154 20.01 -10.46 6.67
CA THR A 154 21.06 -11.47 6.62
C THR A 154 20.84 -12.33 5.38
N ILE A 155 21.81 -12.30 4.48
CA ILE A 155 21.77 -13.15 3.28
C ILE A 155 22.00 -14.58 3.75
N LEU A 156 20.96 -15.41 3.64
CA LEU A 156 21.10 -16.86 3.70
C LEU A 156 21.77 -17.27 2.38
N ALA A 157 23.11 -17.22 2.35
CA ALA A 157 23.88 -17.68 1.21
C ALA A 157 23.44 -19.11 0.85
N GLU A 158 23.18 -19.36 -0.43
CA GLU A 158 22.86 -20.69 -0.97
C GLU A 158 21.47 -21.27 -0.62
N GLU A 159 20.49 -20.43 -0.25
CA GLU A 159 19.14 -20.96 -0.03
C GLU A 159 18.47 -21.38 -1.36
N HIS A 160 18.64 -22.66 -1.70
CA HIS A 160 18.07 -23.35 -2.86
C HIS A 160 16.56 -23.09 -3.02
N ARG A 161 15.82 -22.93 -1.92
CA ARG A 161 14.39 -22.60 -1.93
C ARG A 161 14.11 -21.23 -2.55
N LEU A 162 14.89 -20.21 -2.16
CA LEU A 162 14.76 -18.87 -2.75
C LEU A 162 15.08 -18.90 -4.23
N ALA A 163 16.12 -19.63 -4.64
CA ALA A 163 16.44 -19.77 -6.06
C ALA A 163 15.32 -20.45 -6.85
N ALA A 164 14.73 -21.52 -6.30
CA ALA A 164 13.60 -22.21 -6.92
C ALA A 164 12.36 -21.31 -7.03
N ILE A 165 12.05 -20.51 -6.01
CA ILE A 165 10.92 -19.57 -6.02
C ILE A 165 11.16 -18.45 -7.03
N LEU A 166 12.34 -17.83 -7.03
CA LEU A 166 12.68 -16.75 -7.96
C LEU A 166 12.81 -17.19 -9.42
N GLY A 167 12.97 -18.49 -9.66
CA GLY A 167 12.96 -19.11 -10.98
C GLY A 167 11.56 -19.37 -11.55
N ARG A 168 10.49 -19.24 -10.75
CA ARG A 168 9.11 -19.40 -11.22
C ARG A 168 8.66 -18.16 -12.00
N ALA A 169 7.76 -18.36 -12.96
CA ALA A 169 7.07 -17.25 -13.61
C ALA A 169 6.09 -16.60 -12.63
N TRP A 170 6.00 -15.27 -12.64
CA TRP A 170 4.96 -14.55 -11.90
C TRP A 170 3.63 -14.58 -12.65
N ARG A 171 2.54 -14.57 -11.89
CA ARG A 171 1.16 -14.62 -12.40
C ARG A 171 0.57 -13.24 -12.59
N GLY A 172 0.89 -12.31 -11.70
CA GLY A 172 0.31 -10.98 -11.66
C GLY A 172 1.26 -9.89 -11.22
N VAL A 173 0.77 -8.65 -11.22
CA VAL A 173 1.56 -7.44 -10.96
C VAL A 173 2.13 -7.41 -9.54
N ASP A 174 1.43 -7.99 -8.58
CA ASP A 174 1.85 -8.19 -7.20
C ASP A 174 3.06 -9.13 -7.11
N GLU A 175 2.99 -10.29 -7.74
CA GLU A 175 4.10 -11.25 -7.76
C GLU A 175 5.30 -10.70 -8.53
N ALA A 176 5.07 -10.04 -9.68
CA ALA A 176 6.13 -9.38 -10.43
C ALA A 176 6.88 -8.35 -9.55
N TRP A 177 6.13 -7.57 -8.77
CA TRP A 177 6.70 -6.66 -7.77
C TRP A 177 7.49 -7.41 -6.68
N MET A 178 6.97 -8.51 -6.13
CA MET A 178 7.67 -9.30 -5.12
C MET A 178 8.97 -9.91 -5.66
N HIS A 179 8.96 -10.43 -6.90
CA HIS A 179 10.16 -10.91 -7.58
C HIS A 179 11.20 -9.79 -7.74
N MET A 180 10.79 -8.61 -8.18
CA MET A 180 11.68 -7.45 -8.27
C MET A 180 12.27 -7.06 -6.92
N TYR A 181 11.44 -6.99 -5.88
CA TYR A 181 11.86 -6.64 -4.53
C TYR A 181 12.91 -7.63 -4.01
N LEU A 182 12.63 -8.93 -4.07
CA LEU A 182 13.51 -9.98 -3.58
C LEU A 182 14.81 -10.07 -4.39
N GLN A 183 14.76 -9.98 -5.73
CA GLN A 183 15.97 -9.98 -6.53
C GLN A 183 16.86 -8.77 -6.25
N ARG A 184 16.27 -7.59 -6.10
CA ARG A 184 17.05 -6.39 -5.78
C ARG A 184 17.69 -6.50 -4.40
N LEU A 185 16.96 -7.04 -3.44
CA LEU A 185 17.41 -7.17 -2.06
C LEU A 185 18.51 -8.22 -1.88
N PHE A 186 18.37 -9.40 -2.49
CA PHE A 186 19.29 -10.52 -2.28
C PHE A 186 20.36 -10.69 -3.36
N ARG A 187 20.11 -10.20 -4.58
CA ARG A 187 21.00 -10.40 -5.74
C ARG A 187 21.48 -9.11 -6.38
N ASN A 188 21.02 -7.95 -5.89
CA ASN A 188 21.28 -6.65 -6.51
C ASN A 188 20.98 -6.66 -8.02
N SER A 189 19.94 -7.38 -8.44
CA SER A 189 19.56 -7.60 -9.83
C SER A 189 18.05 -7.42 -10.03
N LEU A 190 17.61 -7.48 -11.30
CA LEU A 190 16.20 -7.53 -11.68
C LEU A 190 15.86 -8.90 -12.28
N PRO A 191 14.60 -9.36 -12.14
CA PRO A 191 14.18 -10.65 -12.69
C PRO A 191 14.16 -10.70 -14.21
N GLN A 192 14.05 -9.55 -14.87
CA GLN A 192 14.24 -9.38 -16.30
C GLN A 192 14.87 -8.00 -16.55
N THR A 193 15.29 -7.74 -17.79
CA THR A 193 15.79 -6.41 -18.19
C THR A 193 14.74 -5.33 -17.90
N ALA A 194 15.18 -4.15 -17.43
CA ALA A 194 14.28 -3.05 -17.09
C ALA A 194 13.28 -2.69 -18.22
N PRO A 195 13.66 -2.62 -19.51
CA PRO A 195 12.70 -2.33 -20.59
C PRO A 195 11.55 -3.36 -20.70
N LYS A 196 11.84 -4.65 -20.51
CA LYS A 196 10.82 -5.71 -20.54
C LYS A 196 9.85 -5.60 -19.36
N LEU A 197 10.38 -5.32 -18.16
CA LEU A 197 9.55 -5.10 -16.97
C LEU A 197 8.65 -3.88 -17.15
N ILE A 198 9.22 -2.75 -17.59
CA ILE A 198 8.48 -1.52 -17.86
C ILE A 198 7.37 -1.77 -18.88
N ALA A 199 7.68 -2.45 -19.99
CA ALA A 199 6.69 -2.80 -21.01
C ALA A 199 5.56 -3.67 -20.46
N TRP A 200 5.89 -4.67 -19.63
CA TRP A 200 4.90 -5.56 -19.03
C TRP A 200 3.97 -4.84 -18.04
N PHE A 201 4.51 -4.03 -17.13
CA PHE A 201 3.67 -3.24 -16.21
C PHE A 201 2.83 -2.20 -16.94
N ARG A 202 3.34 -1.58 -18.01
CA ARG A 202 2.55 -0.67 -18.86
C ARG A 202 1.44 -1.40 -19.62
N ALA A 203 1.70 -2.61 -20.09
CA ALA A 203 0.68 -3.45 -20.74
C ALA A 203 -0.42 -3.89 -19.77
N SER A 204 -0.15 -3.91 -18.46
CA SER A 204 -1.18 -4.12 -17.44
C SER A 204 -2.09 -2.91 -17.24
N GLN A 205 -1.75 -1.72 -17.75
CA GLN A 205 -2.62 -0.56 -17.71
C GLN A 205 -3.67 -0.62 -18.83
N ASN A 206 -4.94 -0.64 -18.45
CA ASN A 206 -6.07 -0.73 -19.37
C ASN A 206 -6.51 0.65 -19.90
N GLY A 207 -7.40 0.65 -20.90
CA GLY A 207 -7.93 1.87 -21.51
C GLY A 207 -8.70 2.80 -20.56
N ASP A 208 -9.22 2.26 -19.44
CA ASP A 208 -9.88 3.00 -18.35
C ASP A 208 -8.89 3.69 -17.40
N GLY A 209 -7.59 3.41 -17.55
CA GLY A 209 -6.51 3.95 -16.74
C GLY A 209 -6.06 3.06 -15.59
N GLY A 210 -6.90 2.11 -15.15
CA GLY A 210 -6.58 1.19 -14.08
C GLY A 210 -5.68 0.05 -14.54
N PHE A 211 -5.23 -0.76 -13.59
CA PHE A 211 -4.30 -1.86 -13.85
C PHE A 211 -4.98 -3.22 -13.62
N GLY A 212 -4.84 -4.11 -14.60
CA GLY A 212 -5.21 -5.52 -14.46
C GLY A 212 -4.26 -6.30 -13.55
N PHE A 213 -4.70 -7.47 -13.10
CA PHE A 213 -3.85 -8.43 -12.39
C PHE A 213 -2.67 -8.86 -13.28
N PHE A 214 -2.94 -9.06 -14.58
CA PHE A 214 -1.97 -9.14 -15.68
C PHE A 214 -2.57 -8.45 -16.93
N PRO A 215 -1.80 -8.22 -18.02
CA PRO A 215 -2.28 -7.52 -19.21
C PRO A 215 -3.63 -8.02 -19.72
N GLY A 216 -4.57 -7.09 -19.93
CA GLY A 216 -5.90 -7.38 -20.47
C GLY A 216 -6.95 -7.87 -19.46
N THR A 217 -6.65 -7.95 -18.17
CA THR A 217 -7.64 -8.30 -17.13
C THR A 217 -8.26 -7.07 -16.46
N THR A 218 -9.38 -7.26 -15.75
CA THR A 218 -10.11 -6.19 -15.07
C THR A 218 -9.25 -5.32 -14.16
N SER A 219 -9.42 -4.01 -14.26
CA SER A 219 -8.74 -3.02 -13.45
C SER A 219 -9.15 -3.07 -11.97
N PHE A 220 -8.19 -3.12 -11.06
CA PHE A 220 -8.41 -2.97 -9.61
C PHE A 220 -7.37 -2.07 -8.94
N VAL A 221 -7.76 -1.44 -7.84
CA VAL A 221 -6.96 -0.44 -7.12
C VAL A 221 -5.63 -1.00 -6.61
N GLU A 222 -5.62 -2.21 -6.05
CA GLU A 222 -4.39 -2.84 -5.56
C GLU A 222 -3.38 -3.12 -6.68
N ASN A 223 -3.87 -3.52 -7.86
CA ASN A 223 -3.04 -3.72 -9.05
C ASN A 223 -2.42 -2.39 -9.51
N CYS A 224 -3.17 -1.27 -9.41
CA CYS A 224 -2.64 0.05 -9.70
C CYS A 224 -1.47 0.38 -8.77
N HIS A 225 -1.63 0.14 -7.48
CA HIS A 225 -0.55 0.34 -6.51
C HIS A 225 0.69 -0.51 -6.85
N TYR A 226 0.54 -1.82 -7.06
CA TYR A 226 1.68 -2.69 -7.39
C TYR A 226 2.37 -2.27 -8.70
N GLY A 227 1.60 -2.01 -9.76
CA GLY A 227 2.12 -1.58 -11.06
C GLY A 227 2.86 -0.25 -10.99
N LEU A 228 2.27 0.76 -10.35
CA LEU A 228 2.88 2.08 -10.17
C LEU A 228 4.12 2.02 -9.29
N ARG A 229 4.10 1.21 -8.23
CA ARG A 229 5.26 1.02 -7.35
C ARG A 229 6.42 0.38 -8.10
N ALA A 230 6.15 -0.63 -8.93
CA ALA A 230 7.15 -1.27 -9.77
C ALA A 230 7.74 -0.31 -10.80
N LEU A 231 6.89 0.45 -11.50
CA LEU A 231 7.32 1.45 -12.47
C LEU A 231 8.18 2.54 -11.83
N LYS A 232 7.77 3.09 -10.68
CA LYS A 232 8.56 4.07 -9.93
C LYS A 232 9.94 3.52 -9.54
N ALA A 233 10.00 2.27 -9.06
CA ALA A 233 11.26 1.61 -8.71
C ALA A 233 12.18 1.36 -9.91
N LEU A 234 11.61 1.27 -11.12
CA LEU A 234 12.33 1.16 -12.40
C LEU A 234 12.67 2.53 -13.01
N GLY A 235 12.31 3.64 -12.35
CA GLY A 235 12.50 5.00 -12.89
C GLY A 235 11.60 5.32 -14.09
N ALA A 236 10.42 4.70 -14.17
CA ALA A 236 9.48 4.85 -15.27
C ALA A 236 8.09 5.30 -14.81
N GLU A 237 7.36 5.95 -15.71
CA GLU A 237 5.95 6.31 -15.56
C GLU A 237 5.02 5.25 -16.16
N PRO A 238 3.75 5.16 -15.71
CA PRO A 238 2.72 4.36 -16.39
C PRO A 238 2.48 4.86 -17.83
N ALA A 239 1.76 4.08 -18.63
CA ALA A 239 1.50 4.44 -20.02
C ALA A 239 0.66 5.74 -20.13
N ASP A 240 -0.26 5.95 -19.18
CA ASP A 240 -1.05 7.17 -19.04
C ASP A 240 -1.23 7.52 -17.55
N PRO A 241 -0.35 8.37 -16.96
CA PRO A 241 -0.41 8.75 -15.55
C PRO A 241 -1.70 9.46 -15.15
N GLU A 242 -2.27 10.25 -16.06
CA GLU A 242 -3.49 11.02 -15.80
C GLU A 242 -4.71 10.11 -15.77
N LYS A 243 -4.81 9.13 -16.67
CA LYS A 243 -5.86 8.10 -16.59
C LYS A 243 -5.71 7.22 -15.36
N ALA A 244 -4.48 6.83 -14.98
CA ALA A 244 -4.25 6.09 -13.73
C ALA A 244 -4.78 6.85 -12.52
N ARG A 245 -4.46 8.15 -12.42
CA ARG A 245 -4.98 9.03 -11.37
C ARG A 245 -6.51 9.09 -11.39
N ARG A 246 -7.12 9.30 -12.55
CA ARG A 246 -8.59 9.37 -12.70
C ARG A 246 -9.27 8.08 -12.27
N PHE A 247 -8.74 6.92 -12.68
CA PHE A 247 -9.27 5.62 -12.28
C PHE A 247 -9.27 5.45 -10.75
N VAL A 248 -8.13 5.70 -10.10
CA VAL A 248 -7.99 5.53 -8.65
C VAL A 248 -8.88 6.53 -7.91
N THR A 249 -8.89 7.81 -8.31
CA THR A 249 -9.77 8.83 -7.70
C THR A 249 -11.26 8.48 -7.87
N ALA A 250 -11.68 7.92 -9.01
CA ALA A 250 -13.07 7.50 -9.25
C ALA A 250 -13.53 6.32 -8.37
N CYS A 251 -12.59 5.60 -7.73
CA CYS A 251 -12.91 4.52 -6.79
C CYS A 251 -13.20 5.04 -5.37
N ARG A 252 -13.05 6.35 -5.11
CA ARG A 252 -13.42 6.99 -3.84
C ARG A 252 -14.92 6.97 -3.64
N THR A 253 -15.34 6.73 -2.41
CA THR A 253 -16.75 6.73 -2.03
C THR A 253 -17.13 8.00 -1.26
N VAL A 254 -18.43 8.24 -1.11
CA VAL A 254 -18.96 9.34 -0.29
C VAL A 254 -18.53 9.28 1.17
N SER A 255 -18.16 8.10 1.67
CA SER A 255 -17.68 7.93 3.05
C SER A 255 -16.20 8.28 3.21
N GLY A 256 -15.49 8.64 2.13
CA GLY A 256 -14.07 9.05 2.15
C GLY A 256 -13.05 7.93 1.93
N GLY A 257 -13.46 6.66 2.03
CA GLY A 257 -12.65 5.49 1.71
C GLY A 257 -12.70 5.15 0.21
N PHE A 258 -11.93 4.15 -0.20
CA PHE A 258 -11.90 3.69 -1.59
C PHE A 258 -12.36 2.24 -1.72
N GLY A 259 -13.19 1.96 -2.72
CA GLY A 259 -13.53 0.61 -3.13
C GLY A 259 -12.44 -0.01 -4.01
N ARG A 260 -12.45 -1.34 -4.14
CA ARG A 260 -11.52 -2.09 -5.01
C ARG A 260 -11.62 -1.71 -6.49
N GLY A 261 -12.81 -1.29 -6.91
CA GLY A 261 -13.13 -0.77 -8.24
C GLY A 261 -14.30 0.21 -8.16
N LEU A 262 -14.79 0.65 -9.31
CA LEU A 262 -15.91 1.60 -9.39
C LEU A 262 -17.13 1.10 -8.62
N ARG A 263 -17.69 1.95 -7.74
CA ARG A 263 -18.89 1.69 -6.94
C ARG A 263 -18.79 0.54 -5.93
N ALA A 264 -17.60 -0.04 -5.72
CA ALA A 264 -17.40 -1.05 -4.69
C ALA A 264 -17.43 -0.44 -3.27
N ALA A 265 -17.80 -1.26 -2.28
CA ALA A 265 -17.74 -0.85 -0.89
C ALA A 265 -16.28 -0.55 -0.47
N PRO A 266 -16.04 0.47 0.38
CA PRO A 266 -14.70 0.86 0.78
C PRO A 266 -14.21 0.05 1.99
N PHE A 267 -12.95 -0.41 1.92
CA PHE A 267 -12.23 -1.11 2.99
C PHE A 267 -10.88 -0.45 3.27
N LEU A 268 -10.24 -0.81 4.38
CA LEU A 268 -8.98 -0.18 4.81
C LEU A 268 -7.80 -0.53 3.90
N ASP A 269 -7.72 -1.78 3.45
CA ASP A 269 -6.73 -2.26 2.50
C ASP A 269 -6.85 -1.53 1.16
N THR A 270 -8.04 -1.51 0.55
CA THR A 270 -8.27 -0.83 -0.74
C THR A 270 -8.05 0.68 -0.62
N THR A 271 -8.43 1.27 0.52
CA THR A 271 -8.14 2.67 0.83
C THR A 271 -6.65 2.95 0.90
N TRP A 272 -5.87 2.10 1.58
CA TRP A 272 -4.41 2.20 1.61
C TRP A 272 -3.81 2.11 0.20
N HIS A 273 -4.18 1.08 -0.57
CA HIS A 273 -3.66 0.90 -1.93
C HIS A 273 -3.99 2.12 -2.82
N ALA A 274 -5.19 2.71 -2.69
CA ALA A 274 -5.58 3.89 -3.46
C ALA A 274 -4.72 5.11 -3.13
N VAL A 275 -4.59 5.47 -1.84
CA VAL A 275 -3.83 6.67 -1.47
C VAL A 275 -2.34 6.51 -1.71
N ALA A 276 -1.79 5.29 -1.57
CA ALA A 276 -0.41 4.97 -1.92
C ALA A 276 -0.18 5.07 -3.44
N ALA A 277 -1.11 4.57 -4.27
CA ALA A 277 -1.05 4.72 -5.72
C ALA A 277 -1.07 6.21 -6.13
N LEU A 278 -1.92 7.02 -5.50
CA LEU A 278 -2.00 8.47 -5.77
C LEU A 278 -0.74 9.21 -5.32
N ASP A 279 -0.10 8.80 -4.22
CA ASP A 279 1.19 9.34 -3.76
C ASP A 279 2.31 9.08 -4.76
N LEU A 280 2.36 7.88 -5.36
CA LEU A 280 3.35 7.52 -6.37
C LEU A 280 3.23 8.32 -7.68
N LEU A 281 2.03 8.83 -7.97
CA LEU A 281 1.72 9.64 -9.16
C LEU A 281 1.99 11.14 -8.97
N ASN A 282 2.23 11.60 -7.75
CA ASN A 282 2.45 13.02 -7.42
C ASN A 282 3.90 13.47 -7.61
#